data_AF-A0A4S3KSY9-F1
#
_entry.id   AF-A0A4S3KSY9-F1
#
_cell.length_a   1.000
_cell.length_b   1.000
_cell.length_c   1.000
_cell.angle_alpha   90.00
_cell.angle_beta   90.00
_cell.angle_gamma   90.00
#
_symmetry.space_group_name_H-M   'P 1'
#
loop_
_entity.id
_entity.type
_entity.pdbx_description
1 polymer ?
#
loop_
_entity_poly.entity_id
_entity_poly.type
_entity_poly.pdbx_seq_one_letter_code
_entity_poly.pdbx_strand_id
1 'polypeptide(L)'
;MADIGHAPSTADESLLRSDASAAGQETQLSLHPRTRELVERFARALMEKLAKAEWKYGYSDGWASDGWLDVCRADLILHVAKGDPLDVAAYCAFLWHHGISTQAPGAAPPYELQALRACTEDACRTALGDPRTQGEAIDFGDLHCTSAAHMCSDDGVVNYRVVIEEADPSCVGLRSIISEHLDAAGFSGVEVVIQW
;
A
#
# COMPACT_ATOMS: atom_id res chain seq x y z
N MET A 1 -27.42 -2.72 82.92
CA MET A 1 -27.75 -2.04 81.66
C MET A 1 -27.39 -2.98 80.54
N ALA A 2 -28.40 -3.35 79.75
CA ALA A 2 -28.32 -4.33 78.67
C ALA A 2 -27.85 -3.68 77.37
N ASP A 3 -27.09 -4.41 76.56
CA ASP A 3 -27.18 -4.45 75.08
C ASP A 3 -26.38 -5.70 74.62
N ILE A 4 -26.99 -6.83 74.25
CA ILE A 4 -27.45 -7.23 72.91
C ILE A 4 -26.38 -6.88 71.84
N GLY A 5 -25.72 -7.75 71.09
CA GLY A 5 -25.94 -9.11 70.65
C GLY A 5 -25.61 -9.16 69.15
N HIS A 6 -24.58 -9.89 68.72
CA HIS A 6 -24.52 -10.43 67.34
C HIS A 6 -23.49 -11.55 67.19
N ALA A 7 -23.92 -12.58 66.47
CA ALA A 7 -23.32 -13.90 66.33
C ALA A 7 -22.47 -14.00 65.03
N PRO A 8 -22.35 -15.15 64.34
CA PRO A 8 -21.22 -16.06 64.48
C PRO A 8 -20.47 -16.33 63.15
N SER A 9 -19.32 -16.98 63.32
CA SER A 9 -18.69 -18.03 62.50
C SER A 9 -19.24 -18.30 61.08
N THR A 10 -18.33 -18.14 60.11
CA THR A 10 -18.48 -18.35 58.67
C THR A 10 -18.55 -19.84 58.26
N ALA A 11 -19.67 -20.22 57.64
CA ALA A 11 -19.84 -21.17 56.53
C ALA A 11 -21.08 -20.63 55.77
N ASP A 12 -21.23 -20.58 54.45
CA ASP A 12 -20.94 -21.50 53.36
C ASP A 12 -21.25 -20.74 52.03
N GLU A 13 -20.98 -21.38 50.90
CA GLU A 13 -21.52 -21.10 49.55
C GLU A 13 -21.01 -19.88 48.76
N SER A 14 -20.19 -20.19 47.74
CA SER A 14 -20.46 -19.71 46.37
C SER A 14 -19.61 -20.49 45.37
N LEU A 15 -20.12 -21.67 45.00
CA LEU A 15 -19.87 -22.27 43.70
C LEU A 15 -20.35 -21.29 42.62
N LEU A 16 -19.43 -20.54 42.01
CA LEU A 16 -19.67 -19.94 40.70
C LEU A 16 -18.45 -20.16 39.82
N ARG A 17 -18.67 -21.04 38.84
CA ARG A 17 -17.89 -21.16 37.62
C ARG A 17 -17.88 -19.81 36.90
N SER A 18 -16.70 -19.39 36.47
CA SER A 18 -16.48 -18.65 35.22
C SER A 18 -15.03 -18.93 34.82
N ASP A 19 -14.83 -19.94 33.98
CA ASP A 19 -14.79 -19.81 32.52
C ASP A 19 -13.59 -19.01 32.01
N ALA A 20 -12.74 -19.76 31.30
CA ALA A 20 -11.91 -19.35 30.19
C ALA A 20 -10.90 -18.22 30.45
N SER A 21 -9.76 -18.60 31.04
CA SER A 21 -8.49 -18.06 30.55
C SER A 21 -8.20 -18.73 29.19
N ALA A 22 -8.90 -18.28 28.15
CA ALA A 22 -8.38 -18.36 26.79
C ALA A 22 -7.30 -17.28 26.67
N ALA A 23 -6.20 -17.46 27.39
CA ALA A 23 -4.96 -16.80 27.05
C ALA A 23 -4.55 -17.41 25.71
N GLY A 24 -4.88 -16.70 24.63
CA GLY A 24 -4.37 -17.01 23.31
C GLY A 24 -2.87 -17.23 23.43
N GLN A 25 -2.42 -18.43 23.07
CA GLN A 25 -1.01 -18.71 22.91
C GLN A 25 -0.52 -17.79 21.80
N GLU A 26 -0.05 -16.60 22.18
CA GLU A 26 0.82 -15.81 21.32
C GLU A 26 1.93 -16.75 20.89
N THR A 27 1.92 -17.11 19.61
CA THR A 27 2.95 -17.94 19.03
C THR A 27 4.21 -17.12 19.10
N GLN A 28 5.04 -17.38 20.12
CA GLN A 28 6.29 -16.68 20.33
C GLN A 28 7.18 -16.96 19.12
N LEU A 29 7.16 -16.04 18.14
CA LEU A 29 7.94 -16.13 16.91
C LEU A 29 9.42 -16.00 17.29
N SER A 30 10.07 -17.13 17.58
CA SER A 30 11.50 -17.16 17.84
C SER A 30 12.24 -17.07 16.52
N LEU A 31 12.88 -15.93 16.27
CA LEU A 31 13.72 -15.75 15.09
C LEU A 31 14.90 -16.71 15.12
N HIS A 32 15.19 -17.36 13.98
CA HIS A 32 16.34 -18.26 13.85
C HIS A 32 17.65 -17.56 14.26
N PRO A 33 18.56 -18.19 15.02
CA PRO A 33 19.75 -17.52 15.58
C PRO A 33 20.62 -16.80 14.53
N ARG A 34 20.81 -17.41 13.35
CA ARG A 34 21.58 -16.77 12.27
C ARG A 34 20.91 -15.52 11.69
N THR A 35 19.57 -15.50 11.65
CA THR A 35 18.82 -14.34 11.17
C THR A 35 18.87 -13.21 12.20
N ARG A 36 18.79 -13.54 13.49
CA ARG A 36 19.02 -12.59 14.58
C ARG A 36 20.40 -11.95 14.48
N GLU A 37 21.46 -12.75 14.36
CA GLU A 37 22.83 -12.27 14.24
C GLU A 37 23.01 -11.33 13.02
N LEU A 38 22.42 -11.71 11.87
CA LEU A 38 22.42 -10.88 10.67
C LEU A 38 21.78 -9.51 10.92
N VAL A 39 20.58 -9.47 11.50
CA VAL A 39 19.85 -8.22 11.77
C VAL A 39 20.61 -7.35 12.78
N GLU A 40 21.15 -7.94 13.85
CA GLU A 40 21.94 -7.20 14.86
C GLU A 40 23.20 -6.57 14.26
N ARG A 41 23.92 -7.31 13.40
CA ARG A 41 25.10 -6.78 12.70
C ARG A 41 24.72 -5.67 11.72
N PHE A 42 23.62 -5.83 11.00
CA PHE A 42 23.12 -4.84 10.06
C PHE A 42 22.71 -3.55 10.77
N ALA A 43 21.95 -3.66 11.87
CA ALA A 43 21.55 -2.52 12.70
C ALA A 43 22.76 -1.75 13.24
N ARG A 44 23.80 -2.46 13.70
CA ARG A 44 25.05 -1.82 14.14
C ARG A 44 25.74 -1.05 13.02
N ALA A 45 25.86 -1.65 11.84
CA ALA A 45 26.46 -0.99 10.68
C ALA A 45 25.68 0.25 10.24
N LEU A 46 24.34 0.20 10.32
CA LEU A 46 23.47 1.34 10.03
C LEU A 46 23.67 2.48 11.04
N MET A 47 23.70 2.17 12.35
CA MET A 47 23.97 3.16 13.40
C MET A 47 25.33 3.84 13.21
N GLU A 48 26.39 3.07 12.92
CA GLU A 48 27.72 3.63 12.66
C GLU A 48 27.75 4.55 11.44
N LYS A 49 26.99 4.21 10.39
CA LYS A 49 26.89 5.04 9.18
C LYS A 49 26.18 6.36 9.47
N LEU A 50 25.06 6.31 10.17
CA LEU A 50 24.30 7.51 10.56
C LEU A 50 25.13 8.42 11.48
N ALA A 51 25.80 7.86 12.50
CA ALA A 51 26.67 8.62 13.38
C ALA A 51 27.82 9.32 12.62
N LYS A 52 28.41 8.66 11.60
CA LYS A 52 29.41 9.28 10.73
C LYS A 52 28.82 10.43 9.90
N ALA A 53 27.58 10.30 9.44
CA ALA A 53 26.89 11.35 8.71
C ALA A 53 26.57 12.56 9.61
N GLU A 54 26.06 12.33 10.82
CA GLU A 54 25.86 13.36 11.85
C GLU A 54 27.16 14.13 12.12
N TRP A 55 28.25 13.40 12.37
CA TRP A 55 29.56 14.02 12.63
C TRP A 55 30.11 14.79 11.41
N LYS A 56 29.98 14.23 10.20
CA LYS A 56 30.56 14.81 8.98
C LYS A 56 29.79 16.02 8.46
N TYR A 57 28.46 15.98 8.53
CA TYR A 57 27.59 16.98 7.91
C TYR A 57 26.87 17.87 8.92
N GLY A 58 27.01 17.60 10.23
CA GLY A 58 26.32 18.34 11.28
C GLY A 58 24.83 18.01 11.35
N TYR A 59 24.41 16.85 10.85
CA TYR A 59 23.02 16.41 10.95
C TYR A 59 22.63 16.06 12.38
N SER A 60 21.34 16.21 12.66
CA SER A 60 20.70 15.85 13.93
C SER A 60 19.41 15.06 13.67
N ASP A 61 18.34 15.45 14.33
CA ASP A 61 16.96 14.97 14.27
C ASP A 61 16.09 15.60 13.17
N GLY A 62 16.66 16.35 12.21
CA GLY A 62 15.89 16.98 11.13
C GLY A 62 15.02 15.98 10.33
N TRP A 63 15.41 14.70 10.33
CA TRP A 63 14.64 13.61 9.73
C TRP A 63 13.26 13.39 10.37
N ALA A 64 13.06 13.82 11.62
CA ALA A 64 11.79 13.69 12.35
C ALA A 64 10.74 14.73 11.94
N SER A 65 11.08 15.67 11.04
CA SER A 65 10.14 16.67 10.52
C SER A 65 9.42 16.19 9.25
N ASP A 66 8.19 16.66 9.01
CA ASP A 66 7.38 16.24 7.86
C ASP A 66 7.74 16.96 6.54
N GLY A 67 8.45 18.10 6.63
CA GLY A 67 8.63 19.03 5.50
C GLY A 67 9.51 18.53 4.35
N TRP A 68 10.05 17.31 4.45
CA TRP A 68 11.02 16.77 3.50
C TRP A 68 10.69 15.33 3.05
N LEU A 69 9.51 14.79 3.38
CA LEU A 69 9.16 13.38 3.11
C LEU A 69 9.12 13.02 1.61
N ASP A 70 8.74 13.95 0.75
CA ASP A 70 8.79 13.73 -0.70
C ASP A 70 10.23 13.67 -1.22
N VAL A 71 11.12 14.50 -0.65
CA VAL A 71 12.56 14.46 -0.91
C VAL A 71 13.15 13.15 -0.39
N CYS A 72 12.70 12.71 0.79
CA CYS A 72 13.09 11.43 1.40
C CYS A 72 12.77 10.23 0.47
N ARG A 73 11.57 10.20 -0.12
CA ARG A 73 11.20 9.18 -1.11
C ARG A 73 12.05 9.25 -2.37
N ALA A 74 12.29 10.45 -2.91
CA ALA A 74 13.12 10.61 -4.11
C ALA A 74 14.57 10.14 -3.87
N ASP A 75 15.16 10.52 -2.75
CA ASP A 75 16.52 10.12 -2.37
C ASP A 75 16.64 8.61 -2.14
N LEU A 76 15.63 7.96 -1.56
CA LEU A 76 15.58 6.50 -1.42
C LEU A 76 15.83 5.82 -2.78
N ILE A 77 15.14 6.26 -3.83
CA ILE A 77 15.29 5.70 -5.19
C ILE A 77 16.70 5.94 -5.73
N LEU A 78 17.26 7.12 -5.50
CA LEU A 78 18.65 7.42 -5.89
C LEU A 78 19.66 6.50 -5.18
N HIS A 79 19.41 6.16 -3.92
CA HIS A 79 20.27 5.25 -3.15
C HIS A 79 20.12 3.79 -3.56
N VAL A 80 18.91 3.36 -3.96
CA VAL A 80 18.71 2.05 -4.61
C VAL A 80 19.55 1.97 -5.88
N ALA A 81 19.49 2.99 -6.74
CA ALA A 81 20.27 3.03 -7.99
C ALA A 81 21.79 3.04 -7.75
N LYS A 82 22.26 3.71 -6.70
CA LYS A 82 23.69 3.71 -6.30
C LYS A 82 24.16 2.36 -5.73
N GLY A 83 23.24 1.54 -5.22
CA GLY A 83 23.53 0.20 -4.70
C GLY A 83 24.13 0.17 -3.29
N ASP A 84 23.93 1.20 -2.46
CA ASP A 84 24.36 1.19 -1.04
C ASP A 84 23.19 0.75 -0.13
N PRO A 85 23.18 -0.49 0.39
CA PRO A 85 22.07 -1.00 1.18
C PRO A 85 21.90 -0.31 2.54
N LEU A 86 22.95 0.31 3.09
CA LEU A 86 22.83 1.04 4.35
C LEU A 86 22.17 2.41 4.14
N ASP A 87 22.42 3.08 3.02
CA ASP A 87 21.66 4.30 2.71
C ASP A 87 20.19 3.96 2.46
N VAL A 88 19.90 2.93 1.67
CA VAL A 88 18.52 2.47 1.43
C VAL A 88 17.81 2.20 2.76
N ALA A 89 18.45 1.49 3.69
CA ALA A 89 17.87 1.23 4.99
C ALA A 89 17.69 2.48 5.86
N ALA A 90 18.60 3.46 5.80
CA ALA A 90 18.43 4.73 6.50
C ALA A 90 17.16 5.46 6.04
N TYR A 91 17.00 5.62 4.74
CA TYR A 91 15.81 6.28 4.17
C TYR A 91 14.53 5.48 4.44
N CYS A 92 14.57 4.14 4.37
CA CYS A 92 13.46 3.30 4.81
C CYS A 92 13.10 3.52 6.28
N ALA A 93 14.09 3.65 7.17
CA ALA A 93 13.83 3.88 8.60
C ALA A 93 13.15 5.24 8.84
N PHE A 94 13.57 6.29 8.12
CA PHE A 94 12.95 7.60 8.18
C PHE A 94 11.49 7.56 7.69
N LEU A 95 11.23 6.95 6.54
CA LEU A 95 9.86 6.81 6.01
C LEU A 95 8.98 5.95 6.94
N TRP A 96 9.52 4.85 7.48
CA TRP A 96 8.82 4.00 8.44
C TRP A 96 8.43 4.75 9.72
N HIS A 97 9.32 5.60 10.25
CA HIS A 97 9.02 6.45 11.42
C HIS A 97 7.77 7.31 11.20
N HIS A 98 7.58 7.80 9.97
CA HIS A 98 6.46 8.65 9.57
C HIS A 98 5.23 7.86 9.07
N GLY A 99 5.29 6.52 9.04
CA GLY A 99 4.22 5.69 8.48
C GLY A 99 4.02 5.86 6.97
N ILE A 100 5.05 6.31 6.25
CA ILE A 100 5.00 6.64 4.82
C ILE A 100 5.46 5.45 3.98
N SER A 101 4.74 5.19 2.88
CA SER A 101 5.10 4.20 1.87
C SER A 101 6.42 4.55 1.18
N THR A 102 7.22 3.54 0.84
CA THR A 102 8.46 3.69 0.03
C THR A 102 8.19 3.77 -1.47
N GLN A 103 6.93 3.67 -1.90
CA GLN A 103 6.57 3.83 -3.30
C GLN A 103 7.00 5.20 -3.83
N ALA A 104 7.39 5.24 -5.10
CA ALA A 104 7.73 6.50 -5.75
C ALA A 104 6.54 7.48 -5.67
N PRO A 105 6.78 8.79 -5.47
CA PRO A 105 5.72 9.78 -5.53
C PRO A 105 4.97 9.69 -6.86
N GLY A 106 3.65 9.47 -6.82
CA GLY A 106 2.82 9.29 -8.02
C GLY A 106 2.74 7.85 -8.55
N ALA A 107 3.42 6.88 -7.93
CA ALA A 107 3.12 5.47 -8.20
C ALA A 107 1.70 5.18 -7.71
N ALA A 108 0.83 4.73 -8.62
CA ALA A 108 -0.51 4.31 -8.26
C ALA A 108 -0.44 3.24 -7.16
N PRO A 109 -1.35 3.24 -6.17
CA PRO A 109 -1.43 2.13 -5.23
C PRO A 109 -1.63 0.83 -6.01
N PRO A 110 -1.13 -0.32 -5.51
CA PRO A 110 -1.19 -1.52 -6.29
C PRO A 110 -2.65 -1.93 -6.50
N TYR A 111 -3.20 -1.71 -7.69
CA TYR A 111 -4.55 -2.15 -8.03
C TYR A 111 -4.59 -3.66 -8.12
N GLU A 112 -5.64 -4.24 -7.56
CA GLU A 112 -6.01 -5.62 -7.84
C GLU A 112 -6.44 -5.68 -9.32
N LEU A 113 -5.64 -6.33 -10.16
CA LEU A 113 -5.85 -6.35 -11.62
C LEU A 113 -7.23 -6.91 -12.02
N GLN A 114 -7.77 -7.84 -11.22
CA GLN A 114 -9.10 -8.39 -11.45
C GLN A 114 -10.20 -7.36 -11.17
N ALA A 115 -10.04 -6.54 -10.12
CA ALA A 115 -10.96 -5.45 -9.82
C ALA A 115 -10.87 -4.33 -10.87
N LEU A 116 -9.65 -3.98 -11.30
CA LEU A 116 -9.42 -3.02 -12.39
C LEU A 116 -10.11 -3.49 -13.67
N ARG A 117 -9.88 -4.74 -14.08
CA ARG A 117 -10.54 -5.32 -15.26
C ARG A 117 -12.06 -5.28 -15.13
N ALA A 118 -12.61 -5.73 -14.00
CA ALA A 118 -14.05 -5.74 -13.78
C ALA A 118 -14.67 -4.33 -13.84
N CYS A 119 -13.97 -3.33 -13.33
CA CYS A 119 -14.37 -1.93 -13.42
C CYS A 119 -14.32 -1.42 -14.87
N THR A 120 -13.29 -1.80 -15.65
CA THR A 120 -13.24 -1.48 -17.09
C THR A 120 -14.39 -2.13 -17.87
N GLU A 121 -14.74 -3.38 -17.57
CA GLU A 121 -15.90 -4.05 -18.19
C GLU A 121 -17.21 -3.31 -17.86
N ASP A 122 -17.34 -2.80 -16.63
CA ASP A 122 -18.50 -1.98 -16.27
C ASP A 122 -18.51 -0.66 -17.04
N ALA A 123 -17.36 0.00 -17.15
CA ALA A 123 -17.21 1.21 -17.93
C ALA A 123 -17.60 0.99 -19.41
N CYS A 124 -17.20 -0.13 -20.03
CA CYS A 124 -17.60 -0.49 -21.39
C CYS A 124 -19.13 -0.62 -21.53
N ARG A 125 -19.80 -1.25 -20.54
CA ARG A 125 -21.27 -1.33 -20.50
C ARG A 125 -21.91 0.04 -20.33
N THR A 126 -21.32 0.94 -19.52
CA THR A 126 -21.86 2.30 -19.35
C THR A 126 -21.68 3.19 -20.57
N ALA A 127 -20.68 2.90 -21.42
CA ALA A 127 -20.48 3.64 -22.67
C ALA A 127 -21.60 3.38 -23.69
N LEU A 128 -22.30 2.25 -23.59
CA LEU A 128 -23.45 1.95 -24.45
C LEU A 128 -24.56 2.98 -24.25
N GLY A 129 -24.81 3.78 -25.30
CA GLY A 129 -25.84 4.81 -25.30
C GLY A 129 -25.37 6.16 -24.75
N ASP A 130 -24.09 6.31 -24.38
CA ASP A 130 -23.53 7.62 -24.03
C ASP A 130 -23.40 8.49 -25.30
N PRO A 131 -23.95 9.72 -25.33
CA PRO A 131 -23.88 10.60 -26.49
C PRO A 131 -22.47 10.88 -27.01
N ARG A 132 -21.44 10.76 -26.17
CA ARG A 132 -20.04 10.97 -26.57
C ARG A 132 -19.51 9.90 -27.52
N THR A 133 -20.12 8.72 -27.51
CA THR A 133 -19.77 7.62 -28.43
C THR A 133 -20.54 7.67 -29.75
N GLN A 134 -21.43 8.66 -29.92
CA GLN A 134 -22.27 8.74 -31.09
C GLN A 134 -21.44 9.02 -32.35
N GLY A 135 -21.44 8.05 -33.27
CA GLY A 135 -20.70 8.13 -34.53
C GLY A 135 -19.27 7.58 -34.45
N GLU A 136 -18.85 7.06 -33.30
CA GLU A 136 -17.58 6.33 -33.16
C GLU A 136 -17.70 4.90 -33.71
N ALA A 137 -16.59 4.39 -34.25
CA ALA A 137 -16.53 3.03 -34.82
C ALA A 137 -16.30 2.01 -33.69
N ILE A 138 -17.39 1.60 -33.05
CA ILE A 138 -17.42 0.71 -31.89
C ILE A 138 -18.43 -0.40 -32.15
N ASP A 139 -18.02 -1.66 -32.00
CA ASP A 139 -18.93 -2.79 -31.90
C ASP A 139 -19.28 -3.06 -30.43
N PHE A 140 -20.34 -2.41 -29.96
CA PHE A 140 -20.84 -2.60 -28.60
C PHE A 140 -21.35 -4.02 -28.31
N GLY A 141 -21.55 -4.86 -29.33
CA GLY A 141 -21.97 -6.24 -29.13
C GLY A 141 -20.88 -7.08 -28.46
N ASP A 142 -19.63 -6.83 -28.85
CA ASP A 142 -18.46 -7.59 -28.39
C ASP A 142 -17.42 -6.72 -27.66
N LEU A 143 -17.66 -5.41 -27.46
CA LEU A 143 -16.77 -4.50 -26.73
C LEU A 143 -16.48 -5.00 -25.30
N HIS A 144 -15.21 -5.30 -25.01
CA HIS A 144 -14.81 -5.79 -23.69
C HIS A 144 -13.33 -5.51 -23.36
N CYS A 145 -12.98 -5.64 -22.07
CA CYS A 145 -11.61 -5.50 -21.61
C CYS A 145 -10.86 -6.83 -21.77
N THR A 146 -9.87 -6.90 -22.66
CA THR A 146 -9.10 -8.11 -22.92
C THR A 146 -7.96 -8.31 -21.93
N SER A 147 -7.42 -7.21 -21.40
CA SER A 147 -6.28 -7.25 -20.48
C SER A 147 -6.29 -6.11 -19.48
N ALA A 148 -5.87 -6.39 -18.25
CA ALA A 148 -5.46 -5.40 -17.26
C ALA A 148 -4.06 -5.80 -16.76
N ALA A 149 -3.10 -4.89 -16.86
CA ALA A 149 -1.70 -5.16 -16.58
C ALA A 149 -1.07 -4.11 -15.68
N HIS A 150 -0.20 -4.58 -14.80
CA HIS A 150 0.76 -3.74 -14.10
C HIS A 150 1.98 -3.55 -14.98
N MET A 151 2.32 -2.29 -15.26
CA MET A 151 3.40 -1.88 -16.14
C MET A 151 4.49 -1.23 -15.29
N CYS A 152 5.74 -1.63 -15.53
CA CYS A 152 6.92 -1.04 -14.91
C CYS A 152 7.89 -0.72 -16.03
N SER A 153 8.21 0.55 -16.22
CA SER A 153 9.19 1.00 -17.22
C SER A 153 10.62 0.87 -16.70
N ASP A 154 11.60 0.96 -17.61
CA ASP A 154 13.03 0.82 -17.31
C ASP A 154 13.55 1.90 -16.33
N ASP A 155 12.88 3.05 -16.27
CA ASP A 155 13.14 4.14 -15.31
C ASP A 155 12.41 3.95 -13.96
N GLY A 156 11.72 2.83 -13.77
CA GLY A 156 11.04 2.47 -12.52
C GLY A 156 9.69 3.16 -12.32
N VAL A 157 9.14 3.83 -13.34
CA VAL A 157 7.78 4.36 -13.27
C VAL A 157 6.79 3.19 -13.35
N VAL A 158 5.90 3.15 -12.37
CA VAL A 158 4.84 2.15 -12.27
C VAL A 158 3.53 2.77 -12.73
N ASN A 159 2.87 2.13 -13.71
CA ASN A 159 1.53 2.48 -14.15
C ASN A 159 0.68 1.23 -14.39
N TYR A 160 -0.60 1.45 -14.65
CA TYR A 160 -1.53 0.39 -15.00
C TYR A 160 -2.03 0.60 -16.41
N ARG A 161 -2.28 -0.49 -17.12
CA ARG A 161 -2.84 -0.47 -18.47
C ARG A 161 -4.06 -1.37 -18.54
N VAL A 162 -5.09 -0.91 -19.22
CA VAL A 162 -6.21 -1.75 -19.68
C VAL A 162 -6.26 -1.73 -21.19
N VAL A 163 -6.58 -2.87 -21.79
CA VAL A 163 -6.74 -3.04 -23.24
C VAL A 163 -8.19 -3.40 -23.51
N ILE A 164 -8.81 -2.64 -24.41
CA ILE A 164 -10.19 -2.81 -24.84
C ILE A 164 -10.14 -3.17 -26.33
N GLU A 165 -10.73 -4.31 -26.69
CA GLU A 165 -10.98 -4.73 -28.07
C GLU A 165 -12.43 -4.43 -28.42
N GLU A 166 -12.76 -4.29 -29.71
CA GLU A 166 -14.13 -3.89 -30.06
C GLU A 166 -14.27 -2.60 -30.88
N ALA A 167 -13.18 -1.82 -31.00
CA ALA A 167 -13.30 -0.39 -31.31
C ALA A 167 -12.06 0.20 -32.00
N ASP A 168 -12.28 1.20 -32.85
CA ASP A 168 -11.19 1.93 -33.48
C ASP A 168 -10.36 2.72 -32.44
N PRO A 169 -9.02 2.71 -32.50
CA PRO A 169 -8.16 3.45 -31.56
C PRO A 169 -8.46 4.96 -31.46
N SER A 170 -9.10 5.53 -32.48
CA SER A 170 -9.50 6.94 -32.56
C SER A 170 -10.79 7.28 -31.80
N CYS A 171 -11.46 6.31 -31.18
CA CYS A 171 -12.67 6.54 -30.37
C CYS A 171 -12.35 7.31 -29.07
N VAL A 172 -12.30 8.63 -29.17
CA VAL A 172 -11.97 9.56 -28.08
C VAL A 172 -13.08 9.64 -27.02
N GLY A 173 -14.34 9.52 -27.43
CA GLY A 173 -15.51 9.51 -26.55
C GLY A 173 -15.48 8.29 -25.65
N LEU A 174 -15.32 7.10 -26.24
CA LEU A 174 -15.11 5.86 -25.50
C LEU A 174 -13.94 5.98 -24.52
N ARG A 175 -12.77 6.43 -24.97
CA ARG A 175 -11.59 6.60 -24.11
C ARG A 175 -11.87 7.49 -22.90
N SER A 176 -12.53 8.64 -23.12
CA SER A 176 -12.89 9.58 -22.05
C SER A 176 -13.82 8.93 -21.03
N ILE A 177 -14.86 8.22 -21.49
CA ILE A 177 -15.82 7.53 -20.63
C ILE A 177 -15.10 6.51 -19.73
N ILE A 178 -14.24 5.68 -20.32
CA ILE A 178 -13.52 4.65 -19.56
C ILE A 178 -12.60 5.30 -18.54
N SER A 179 -11.78 6.28 -18.94
CA SER A 179 -10.85 6.97 -18.03
C SER A 179 -11.58 7.65 -16.87
N GLU A 180 -12.67 8.38 -17.15
CA GLU A 180 -13.48 9.04 -16.11
C GLU A 180 -14.14 8.04 -15.16
N HIS A 181 -14.63 6.91 -15.68
CA HIS A 181 -15.24 5.86 -14.86
C HIS A 181 -14.21 5.21 -13.93
N LEU A 182 -13.01 4.92 -14.45
CA LEU A 182 -11.90 4.39 -13.67
C LEU A 182 -11.46 5.37 -12.57
N ASP A 183 -11.27 6.65 -12.91
CA ASP A 183 -10.92 7.70 -11.95
C ASP A 183 -11.98 7.81 -10.83
N ALA A 184 -13.28 7.78 -11.19
CA ALA A 184 -14.37 7.84 -10.22
C ALA A 184 -14.40 6.62 -9.27
N ALA A 185 -13.90 5.47 -9.72
CA ALA A 185 -13.76 4.25 -8.93
C ALA A 185 -12.43 4.17 -8.13
N GLY A 186 -11.58 5.20 -8.21
CA GLY A 186 -10.28 5.27 -7.52
C GLY A 186 -9.12 4.64 -8.30
N PHE A 187 -9.34 4.23 -9.55
CA PHE A 187 -8.33 3.74 -10.47
C PHE A 187 -7.77 4.88 -11.33
N SER A 188 -6.94 5.73 -10.73
CA SER A 188 -6.34 6.88 -11.40
C SER A 188 -5.04 6.56 -12.14
N GLY A 189 -4.79 7.32 -13.20
CA GLY A 189 -3.56 7.20 -14.00
C GLY A 189 -3.44 5.89 -14.79
N VAL A 190 -4.56 5.21 -15.04
CA VAL A 190 -4.61 4.01 -15.88
C VAL A 190 -4.52 4.39 -17.35
N GLU A 191 -3.57 3.81 -18.06
CA GLU A 191 -3.48 3.89 -19.52
C GLU A 191 -4.59 3.04 -20.15
N VAL A 192 -5.54 3.69 -20.81
CA VAL A 192 -6.58 3.01 -21.59
C VAL A 192 -6.07 2.83 -23.01
N VAL A 193 -5.93 1.59 -23.48
CA VAL A 193 -5.60 1.25 -24.86
C VAL A 193 -6.85 0.69 -25.54
N ILE A 194 -7.20 1.26 -26.69
CA ILE A 194 -8.33 0.82 -27.52
C ILE A 194 -7.74 0.27 -28.80
N GLN A 195 -8.18 -0.93 -29.19
CA GLN A 195 -7.75 -1.58 -30.42
C GLN A 195 -8.91 -2.32 -31.07
N TRP A 196 -8.72 -2.62 -32.36
CA TRP A 196 -9.58 -3.51 -33.11
C TRP A 196 -9.10 -4.94 -32.93
#